data_AF-A0A7K8ZBZ9-F1
#
_entry.id   AF-A0A7K8ZBZ9-F1
#
_cell.length_a   1.000
_cell.length_b   1.000
_cell.length_c   1.000
_cell.angle_alpha   90.00
_cell.angle_beta   90.00
_cell.angle_gamma   90.00
#
_symmetry.space_group_name_H-M   'P 1'
#
loop_
_entity.id
_entity.type
_entity.pdbx_description
1 polymer ?
#
loop_
_entity_poly.entity_id
_entity_poly.type
_entity_poly.pdbx_seq_one_letter_code
_entity_poly.pdbx_strand_id
1 'polypeptide(L)'
;QLKNLKRQELAERLSRIRDASGAGAFGLTPSLLLQDFDPAQHDQLMAEWFGEEFYGQGEEEKPQFEEEEGLEENWNWDSWTGRDEEGAEPHCEDPDFVVRM
;
A
#
# COMPACT_ATOMS: atom_id res chain seq x y z
N GLN A 1 26.98 26.08 -4.21
CA GLN A 1 25.89 26.55 -3.31
C GLN A 1 24.57 25.80 -3.57
N LEU A 2 24.16 25.57 -4.82
CA LEU A 2 22.90 24.85 -5.16
C LEU A 2 22.76 23.41 -4.59
N LYS A 3 23.86 22.65 -4.54
CA LYS A 3 23.87 21.26 -4.04
C LYS A 3 23.54 21.16 -2.55
N ASN A 4 23.91 22.16 -1.74
CA ASN A 4 23.60 22.18 -0.32
C ASN A 4 22.13 22.54 -0.08
N LEU A 5 21.59 23.45 -0.89
CA LEU A 5 20.17 23.83 -0.82
C LEU A 5 19.26 22.64 -1.13
N LYS A 6 19.55 21.91 -2.21
CA LYS A 6 18.78 20.69 -2.58
C LYS A 6 18.87 19.60 -1.51
N ARG A 7 20.03 19.44 -0.86
CA ARG A 7 20.18 18.47 0.24
C ARG A 7 19.36 18.86 1.47
N GLN A 8 19.26 20.14 1.79
CA GLN A 8 18.41 20.63 2.89
C GLN A 8 16.93 20.40 2.58
N GLU A 9 16.50 20.71 1.36
CA GLU A 9 15.11 20.50 0.94
C GLU A 9 14.71 19.01 0.99
N LEU A 10 15.60 18.12 0.54
CA LEU A 10 15.42 16.68 0.66
C LEU A 10 15.31 16.23 2.13
N ALA A 11 16.15 16.78 3.01
CA ALA A 11 16.11 16.46 4.44
C ALA A 11 14.80 16.92 5.11
N GLU A 12 14.29 18.11 4.76
CA GLU A 12 13.01 18.59 5.28
C GLU A 12 11.83 17.75 4.79
N ARG A 13 11.82 17.36 3.52
CA ARG A 13 10.77 16.48 2.97
C ARG A 13 10.79 15.11 3.64
N LEU A 14 11.96 14.55 3.89
CA LEU A 14 12.13 13.29 4.62
C LEU A 14 11.62 13.40 6.06
N SER A 15 11.90 14.52 6.75
CA SER A 15 11.37 14.75 8.11
C SER A 15 9.84 14.78 8.12
N ARG A 16 9.21 15.49 7.18
CA ARG A 16 7.75 15.55 7.08
C ARG A 16 7.11 14.18 6.84
N ILE A 17 7.70 13.37 5.96
CA ILE A 17 7.20 12.01 5.71
C ILE A 17 7.30 11.16 6.97
N ARG A 18 8.42 11.24 7.70
CA ARG A 18 8.59 10.52 8.96
C ARG A 18 7.56 10.93 10.03
N ASP A 19 7.31 12.22 10.16
CA ASP A 19 6.37 12.74 11.16
C ASP A 19 4.91 12.40 10.80
N ALA A 20 4.56 12.39 9.51
CA ALA A 20 3.22 12.07 9.02
C ALA A 20 2.91 10.57 8.94
N SER A 21 3.93 9.73 8.72
CA SER A 21 3.78 8.28 8.59
C SER A 21 3.55 7.55 9.92
N GLY A 22 3.60 8.26 11.05
CA GLY A 22 3.56 7.63 12.39
C GLY A 22 4.77 6.73 12.67
N ALA A 23 5.79 6.76 11.80
CA ALA A 23 6.90 5.82 11.77
C ALA A 23 7.98 6.07 12.85
N GLY A 24 7.63 6.74 13.95
CA GLY A 24 8.49 6.78 15.14
C GLY A 24 8.86 5.37 15.64
N ALA A 25 8.07 4.36 15.29
CA ALA A 25 8.28 2.95 15.62
C ALA A 25 9.08 2.14 14.57
N PHE A 26 9.02 2.49 13.28
CA PHE A 26 9.43 1.59 12.19
C PHE A 26 10.80 1.87 11.58
N GLY A 27 11.64 2.72 12.18
CA GLY A 27 13.05 2.83 11.75
C GLY A 27 13.25 3.27 10.28
N LEU A 28 12.30 3.98 9.68
CA LEU A 28 12.41 4.51 8.31
C LEU A 28 13.62 5.45 8.19
N THR A 29 14.69 4.97 7.56
CA THR A 29 15.92 5.73 7.38
C THR A 29 15.98 6.38 5.99
N PRO A 30 16.62 7.56 5.85
CA PRO A 30 16.86 8.18 4.54
C PRO A 30 17.59 7.26 3.55
N SER A 31 18.44 6.36 4.04
CA SER A 31 19.12 5.36 3.23
C SER A 31 18.16 4.42 2.51
N LEU A 32 17.04 4.06 3.14
CA LEU A 32 16.04 3.16 2.55
C LEU A 32 15.38 3.77 1.30
N LEU A 33 15.22 5.10 1.31
CA LEU A 33 14.55 5.85 0.23
C LEU A 33 15.50 6.31 -0.88
N LEU A 34 16.80 6.34 -0.60
CA LEU A 34 17.82 6.84 -1.52
C LEU A 34 18.60 5.73 -2.24
N GLN A 35 18.51 4.49 -1.75
CA GLN A 35 19.12 3.33 -2.38
C GLN A 35 18.24 2.79 -3.51
N ASP A 36 18.85 2.03 -4.41
CA ASP A 36 18.12 1.29 -5.43
C ASP A 36 17.23 0.24 -4.77
N PHE A 37 16.02 0.06 -5.31
CA PHE A 37 15.06 -0.89 -4.77
C PHE A 37 15.58 -2.32 -4.93
N ASP A 38 15.75 -3.02 -3.81
CA ASP A 38 16.08 -4.45 -3.76
C ASP A 38 14.88 -5.22 -3.18
N PRO A 39 14.20 -6.06 -3.98
CA PRO A 39 13.02 -6.78 -3.53
C PRO A 39 13.33 -7.72 -2.35
N ALA A 40 14.52 -8.32 -2.29
CA ALA A 40 14.87 -9.22 -1.19
C ALA A 40 15.05 -8.46 0.13
N GLN A 41 15.65 -7.27 0.09
CA GLN A 41 15.76 -6.42 1.29
C GLN A 41 14.41 -5.84 1.69
N HIS A 42 13.58 -5.45 0.73
CA HIS A 42 12.23 -4.98 1.00
C HIS A 42 11.40 -6.07 1.72
N ASP A 43 11.42 -7.31 1.22
CA ASP A 43 10.70 -8.43 1.82
C ASP A 43 11.18 -8.70 3.25
N GLN A 44 12.48 -8.59 3.53
CA GLN A 44 13.03 -8.73 4.88
C GLN A 44 12.48 -7.67 5.84
N LEU A 45 12.44 -6.41 5.41
CA LEU A 45 11.93 -5.31 6.23
C LEU A 45 10.43 -5.43 6.47
N MET A 46 9.68 -5.86 5.46
CA MET A 46 8.24 -6.10 5.59
C MET A 46 7.96 -7.25 6.55
N ALA A 47 8.74 -8.34 6.49
CA ALA A 47 8.62 -9.44 7.45
C ALA A 47 9.04 -9.03 8.87
N GLU A 48 10.01 -8.14 9.03
CA GLU A 48 10.45 -7.64 10.34
C GLU A 48 9.39 -6.74 10.99
N TRP A 49 8.79 -5.83 10.23
CA TRP A 49 7.83 -4.85 10.76
C TRP A 49 6.39 -5.34 10.76
N PHE A 50 6.04 -6.16 9.77
CA PHE A 50 4.69 -6.62 9.50
C PHE A 50 4.68 -8.14 9.31
N GLY A 51 5.46 -8.87 10.09
CA GLY A 51 5.48 -10.34 10.06
C GLY A 51 4.36 -10.98 10.85
N GLU A 52 4.65 -12.15 11.42
CA GLU A 52 3.73 -12.94 12.24
C GLU A 52 3.21 -12.20 13.47
N GLU A 53 3.99 -11.26 14.03
CA GLU A 53 3.51 -10.47 15.17
C GLU A 53 2.39 -9.49 14.76
N PHE A 54 2.37 -9.03 13.51
CA PHE A 54 1.36 -8.11 13.00
C PHE A 54 0.18 -8.84 12.34
N TYR A 55 0.46 -9.76 11.40
CA TYR A 55 -0.59 -10.50 10.67
C TYR A 55 -1.01 -11.82 11.34
N GLY A 56 -0.20 -12.37 12.25
CA GLY A 56 -0.54 -13.60 12.98
C GLY A 56 -1.47 -13.36 14.18
N GLN A 57 -1.76 -12.10 14.51
CA GLN A 57 -2.85 -11.78 15.41
C GLN A 57 -4.17 -12.01 14.68
N GLY A 58 -5.11 -12.73 15.32
CA GLY A 58 -6.44 -12.93 14.76
C GLY A 58 -7.11 -11.58 14.50
N GLU A 59 -7.81 -11.46 13.37
CA GLU A 59 -8.55 -10.24 13.02
C GLU A 59 -9.54 -9.89 14.14
N GLU A 60 -9.52 -8.63 14.59
CA GLU A 60 -10.58 -8.10 15.43
C GLU A 60 -11.90 -8.03 14.63
N GLU A 61 -13.03 -8.07 15.33
CA GLU A 61 -14.35 -8.00 14.69
C GLU A 61 -14.46 -6.74 13.82
N LYS A 62 -14.93 -6.90 12.58
CA LYS A 62 -15.09 -5.80 11.62
C LYS A 62 -15.92 -4.68 12.26
N PRO A 63 -15.45 -3.42 12.20
CA PRO A 63 -16.19 -2.31 12.80
C PRO A 63 -17.58 -2.19 12.18
N GLN A 64 -18.59 -2.06 13.04
CA GLN A 64 -19.96 -1.82 12.62
C GLN A 64 -20.12 -0.32 12.32
N PHE A 65 -20.50 0.01 11.08
CA PHE A 65 -20.84 1.36 10.68
C PHE A 65 -22.35 1.57 10.82
N GLU A 66 -22.77 2.80 11.15
CA GLU A 66 -24.19 3.15 11.11
C GLU A 66 -24.70 3.09 9.66
N GLU A 67 -25.87 2.50 9.42
CA GLU A 67 -26.52 2.53 8.10
C GLU A 67 -26.87 3.99 7.75
N GLU A 68 -26.13 4.57 6.79
CA GLU A 68 -26.39 5.92 6.29
C GLU A 68 -27.56 5.91 5.31
N GLU A 69 -28.64 6.62 5.67
CA GLU A 69 -29.86 6.73 4.87
C GLU A 69 -29.56 7.40 3.52
N GLY A 70 -29.50 6.59 2.45
CA GLY A 70 -29.21 7.04 1.08
C GLY A 70 -27.97 6.42 0.44
N LEU A 71 -27.21 5.58 1.15
CA LEU A 71 -26.27 4.66 0.52
C LEU A 71 -27.03 3.47 -0.04
N GLU A 72 -26.74 3.09 -1.29
CA GLU A 72 -27.32 1.89 -1.87
C GLU A 72 -26.87 0.66 -1.07
N GLU A 73 -27.81 0.00 -0.39
CA GLU A 73 -27.63 -1.25 0.39
C GLU A 73 -26.98 -2.40 -0.42
N ASN A 74 -26.78 -2.23 -1.73
CA ASN A 74 -26.24 -3.26 -2.61
C ASN A 74 -24.71 -3.36 -2.59
N TRP A 75 -23.99 -2.35 -2.08
CA TRP A 75 -22.53 -2.35 -2.20
C TRP A 75 -21.86 -2.97 -0.98
N ASN A 76 -21.73 -4.30 -1.01
CA ASN A 76 -20.95 -5.06 -0.04
C ASN A 76 -19.78 -5.77 -0.74
N TRP A 77 -18.54 -5.53 -0.30
CA TRP A 77 -17.34 -6.26 -0.76
C TRP A 77 -17.48 -7.78 -0.65
N ASP A 78 -18.18 -8.27 0.38
CA ASP A 78 -18.43 -9.72 0.56
C ASP A 78 -19.42 -10.28 -0.48
N SER A 79 -20.21 -9.41 -1.11
CA SER A 79 -21.10 -9.74 -2.24
C SER A 79 -20.50 -9.43 -3.61
N TRP A 80 -19.31 -8.83 -3.66
CA TRP A 80 -18.63 -8.56 -4.92
C TRP A 80 -18.14 -9.87 -5.52
N THR A 81 -18.69 -10.23 -6.68
CA THR A 81 -18.39 -11.49 -7.37
C THR A 81 -17.27 -11.35 -8.40
N GLY A 82 -16.65 -10.17 -8.51
CA GLY A 82 -15.68 -9.85 -9.57
C GLY A 82 -16.29 -9.81 -10.97
N ARG A 83 -17.62 -9.95 -11.09
CA ARG A 83 -18.35 -9.99 -12.33
C ARG A 83 -19.15 -8.70 -12.48
N ASP A 84 -18.46 -7.62 -12.79
CA ASP A 84 -19.12 -6.49 -13.41
C ASP A 84 -19.55 -6.95 -14.82
N GLU A 85 -20.86 -6.94 -15.09
CA GLU A 85 -21.43 -7.37 -16.39
C GLU A 85 -21.14 -6.37 -17.53
N GLU A 86 -20.28 -5.39 -17.31
CA GLU A 86 -19.89 -4.37 -18.30
C GLU A 86 -18.44 -4.54 -18.72
N GLY A 87 -18.20 -5.60 -19.50
CA GLY A 87 -16.96 -5.79 -20.27
C GLY A 87 -16.02 -6.80 -19.66
N ALA A 88 -16.09 -8.05 -20.16
CA ALA A 88 -15.01 -9.01 -20.04
C ALA A 88 -13.79 -8.48 -20.81
N GLU A 89 -13.01 -7.61 -20.18
CA GLU A 89 -11.71 -7.20 -20.70
C GLU A 89 -10.78 -8.41 -20.61
N PRO A 90 -10.00 -8.70 -21.67
CA PRO A 90 -9.10 -9.83 -21.65
C PRO A 90 -7.99 -9.57 -20.61
N HIS A 91 -7.78 -10.52 -19.71
CA HIS A 91 -6.79 -10.45 -18.63
C HIS A 91 -5.50 -11.17 -19.03
N CYS A 92 -4.38 -10.86 -18.38
CA CYS A 92 -3.07 -11.49 -18.66
C CYS A 92 -3.06 -13.02 -18.45
N GLU A 93 -4.05 -13.54 -17.73
CA GLU A 93 -4.25 -14.96 -17.44
C GLU A 93 -5.08 -15.68 -18.51
N ASP A 94 -5.72 -14.93 -19.42
CA ASP A 94 -6.56 -15.52 -20.46
C ASP A 94 -5.73 -16.20 -21.54
N PRO A 95 -6.11 -17.43 -21.98
CA PRO A 95 -5.37 -18.18 -23.00
C PRO A 95 -5.19 -17.43 -24.33
N ASP A 96 -6.14 -16.53 -24.65
CA ASP A 96 -6.17 -15.76 -25.89
C ASP A 96 -5.70 -14.30 -25.71
N PHE A 97 -5.09 -13.96 -24.57
CA PHE A 97 -4.59 -12.61 -24.31
C PHE A 97 -3.39 -12.27 -25.20
N VAL A 98 -3.59 -11.31 -26.12
CA VAL A 98 -2.54 -10.79 -27.01
C VAL A 98 -2.14 -9.38 -26.60
N VAL A 99 -0.92 -9.25 -26.06
CA VAL A 99 -0.27 -7.95 -25.85
C VAL A 99 0.07 -7.36 -27.22
N ARG A 100 -0.62 -6.30 -27.64
CA ARG A 100 -0.23 -5.56 -28.84
C ARG A 100 0.88 -4.58 -28.50
N MET A 101 2.00 -4.71 -29.23
CA MET A 101 3.18 -3.87 -29.12
C MET A 101 3.09 -2.66 -30.06
#